data_AF-A0A660U7E5-F1
#
_entry.id   AF-A0A660U7E5-F1
#
_cell.length_a   1.000
_cell.length_b   1.000
_cell.length_c   1.000
_cell.angle_alpha   90.00
_cell.angle_beta   90.00
_cell.angle_gamma   90.00
#
_symmetry.space_group_name_H-M   'P 1'
#
loop_
_entity.id
_entity.type
_entity.pdbx_description
1 polymer ?
#
loop_
_entity_poly.entity_id
_entity_poly.type
_entity_poly.pdbx_seq_one_letter_code
_entity_poly.pdbx_strand_id
1 'polypeptide(L)'
;MSIVEKRFLNVLECIQKMGPVRQIDVARELNLSLMTVNKIVNRLLEKELVVISGKYQGGMGRSSNLFILNPDKFLSIGIDIND
;
A
#
# COMPACT_ATOMS: atom_id res chain seq x y z
N MET A 1 -1.85 -5.16 -20.18
CA MET A 1 -1.22 -5.01 -18.85
C MET A 1 -0.64 -6.35 -18.43
N SER A 2 0.64 -6.38 -18.04
CA SER A 2 1.32 -7.58 -17.56
C SER A 2 0.84 -7.99 -16.17
N ILE A 3 1.05 -9.26 -15.81
CA ILE A 3 0.74 -9.77 -14.46
C ILE A 3 1.48 -8.99 -13.36
N VAL A 4 2.69 -8.50 -13.67
CA VAL A 4 3.52 -7.72 -12.74
C VAL A 4 2.92 -6.35 -12.49
N GLU A 5 2.47 -5.67 -13.54
CA GLU A 5 1.78 -4.37 -13.44
C GLU A 5 0.47 -4.51 -12.65
N LYS A 6 -0.31 -5.55 -12.92
CA LYS A 6 -1.56 -5.82 -12.19
C LYS A 6 -1.31 -6.02 -10.69
N ARG A 7 -0.29 -6.81 -10.32
CA ARG A 7 0.08 -7.01 -8.90
C ARG A 7 0.53 -5.71 -8.24
N PHE A 8 1.28 -4.87 -8.97
CA PHE A 8 1.72 -3.58 -8.48
C PHE A 8 0.54 -2.66 -8.15
N LEU A 9 -0.43 -2.56 -9.06
CA LEU A 9 -1.65 -1.77 -8.85
C LEU A 9 -2.50 -2.32 -7.69
N ASN A 10 -2.71 -3.64 -7.62
CA ASN A 10 -3.48 -4.25 -6.54
C ASN A 10 -2.91 -3.96 -5.15
N VAL A 11 -1.57 -3.98 -5.01
CA VAL A 11 -0.91 -3.63 -3.73
C VAL A 11 -1.10 -2.15 -3.39
N LEU A 12 -0.96 -1.25 -4.37
CA LEU A 12 -1.19 0.18 -4.17
C LEU A 12 -2.63 0.47 -3.73
N GLU A 13 -3.61 -0.10 -4.42
CA GLU A 13 -5.03 0.03 -4.08
C GLU A 13 -5.36 -0.55 -2.69
N CYS A 14 -4.75 -1.69 -2.34
CA CYS A 14 -4.93 -2.30 -1.02
C CYS A 14 -4.44 -1.36 0.09
N ILE A 15 -3.24 -0.77 -0.08
CA ILE A 15 -2.71 0.21 0.87
C ILE A 15 -3.57 1.48 0.93
N GLN A 16 -4.10 1.94 -0.21
CA GLN A 16 -5.03 3.07 -0.24
C GLN A 16 -6.30 2.80 0.55
N LYS A 17 -6.89 1.60 0.43
CA LYS A 17 -8.17 1.24 1.05
C LYS A 17 -8.04 0.88 2.53
N MET A 18 -6.93 0.23 2.91
CA MET A 18 -6.73 -0.33 4.25
C MET A 18 -5.74 0.44 5.12
N GLY A 19 -5.00 1.39 4.54
CA GLY A 19 -3.98 2.18 5.23
C GLY A 19 -4.55 2.89 6.47
N PRO A 20 -3.80 2.96 7.59
CA PRO A 20 -2.47 2.40 7.83
C PRO A 20 -2.44 0.86 7.91
N VAL A 21 -1.61 0.21 7.08
CA VAL A 21 -1.60 -1.27 6.95
C VAL A 21 -0.19 -1.87 6.98
N ARG A 22 -0.03 -3.11 7.43
CA ARG A 22 1.24 -3.85 7.41
C ARG A 22 1.39 -4.66 6.11
N GLN A 23 2.63 -4.89 5.66
CA GLN A 23 2.93 -5.76 4.51
C GLN A 23 2.34 -7.17 4.65
N ILE A 24 2.31 -7.73 5.87
CA ILE A 24 1.75 -9.07 6.11
C ILE A 24 0.23 -9.12 5.93
N ASP A 25 -0.48 -8.03 6.26
CA ASP A 25 -1.92 -7.97 6.07
C ASP A 25 -2.25 -7.78 4.59
N VAL A 26 -1.48 -6.96 3.86
CA VAL A 26 -1.58 -6.82 2.40
C VAL A 26 -1.32 -8.17 1.70
N ALA A 27 -0.32 -8.93 2.15
CA ALA A 27 -0.02 -10.25 1.61
C ALA A 27 -1.19 -11.23 1.81
N ARG A 28 -1.80 -11.20 3.01
CA ARG A 28 -2.98 -12.01 3.34
C ARG A 28 -4.19 -11.60 2.49
N GLU A 29 -4.48 -10.31 2.42
CA GLU A 29 -5.63 -9.76 1.69
C GLU A 29 -5.57 -10.10 0.18
N LEU A 30 -4.40 -9.96 -0.42
CA LEU A 30 -4.22 -10.17 -1.87
C LEU A 30 -3.85 -11.62 -2.24
N ASN A 31 -3.77 -12.52 -1.25
CA ASN A 31 -3.26 -13.88 -1.41
C ASN A 31 -1.92 -13.93 -2.19
N LEU A 32 -0.99 -13.06 -1.80
CA LEU A 32 0.37 -12.98 -2.35
C LEU A 32 1.39 -13.42 -1.31
N SER A 33 2.56 -13.89 -1.76
CA SER A 33 3.65 -14.14 -0.82
C SER A 33 4.16 -12.82 -0.21
N LEU A 34 4.55 -12.85 1.07
CA LEU A 34 5.14 -11.69 1.75
C LEU A 34 6.35 -11.14 0.98
N MET A 35 7.15 -12.01 0.38
CA MET A 35 8.31 -11.62 -0.44
C MET A 35 7.90 -10.80 -1.68
N THR A 36 6.79 -11.16 -2.33
CA THR A 36 6.24 -10.42 -3.47
C THR A 36 5.76 -9.05 -3.03
N VAL A 37 5.01 -8.98 -1.93
CA VAL A 37 4.52 -7.71 -1.38
C VAL A 37 5.67 -6.81 -0.97
N ASN A 38 6.69 -7.33 -0.28
CA ASN A 38 7.87 -6.54 0.12
C ASN A 38 8.57 -5.92 -1.10
N LYS A 39 8.77 -6.70 -2.17
CA LYS A 39 9.35 -6.19 -3.41
C LYS A 39 8.51 -5.06 -4.02
N ILE A 40 7.19 -5.19 -4.01
CA ILE A 40 6.28 -4.18 -4.56
C ILE A 40 6.25 -2.93 -3.67
N VAL A 41 6.14 -3.08 -2.35
CA VAL A 41 6.12 -1.97 -1.39
C VAL A 41 7.43 -1.19 -1.44
N ASN A 42 8.58 -1.85 -1.57
CA ASN A 42 9.86 -1.16 -1.75
C ASN A 42 9.86 -0.30 -3.02
N ARG A 43 9.35 -0.82 -4.14
CA ARG A 43 9.21 -0.03 -5.37
C ARG A 43 8.22 1.12 -5.23
N LEU A 44 7.17 0.98 -4.42
CA LEU A 44 6.22 2.05 -4.13
C LEU A 44 6.86 3.14 -3.27
N LEU A 45 7.70 2.77 -2.29
CA LEU A 45 8.48 3.71 -1.47
C LEU A 45 9.52 4.45 -2.32
N GLU A 46 10.25 3.75 -3.18
CA GLU A 46 11.21 4.34 -4.14
C GLU A 46 10.55 5.35 -5.08
N LYS A 47 9.29 5.11 -5.44
CA LYS A 47 8.47 6.02 -6.26
C LYS A 47 7.73 7.09 -5.45
N GLU A 48 7.92 7.11 -4.13
CA GLU A 48 7.24 7.99 -3.19
C GLU A 48 5.70 7.92 -3.27
N LEU A 49 5.13 6.81 -3.75
CA LEU A 49 3.68 6.61 -3.84
C LEU A 49 3.08 6.16 -2.50
N VAL A 50 3.89 5.57 -1.63
CA VAL A 50 3.51 5.20 -0.26
C VAL A 50 4.57 5.71 0.70
N VAL A 51 4.19 5.91 1.96
CA VAL A 51 5.10 6.33 3.03
C VAL A 51 4.86 5.48 4.28
N ILE A 52 5.86 5.46 5.17
CA ILE A 52 5.74 4.85 6.49
C ILE A 52 5.01 5.84 7.40
N SER A 53 3.83 5.47 7.90
CA SER A 53 3.04 6.28 8.84
C SER A 53 3.32 5.98 10.30
N GLY A 54 4.04 4.89 10.58
CA GLY A 54 4.41 4.52 11.94
C GLY A 54 4.88 3.08 12.05
N LYS A 55 4.90 2.60 13.29
CA LYS A 55 5.23 1.22 13.63
C LYS A 55 4.06 0.57 14.34
N TYR A 56 3.74 -0.64 13.95
CA TYR A 56 2.81 -1.49 14.68
C TYR A 56 3.45 -1.91 16.00
N GLN A 57 2.75 -1.66 17.10
CA GLN A 57 3.19 -1.96 18.47
C GLN A 57 2.38 -3.09 19.14
N GLY A 58 1.45 -3.73 18.43
CA GLY A 58 0.57 -4.76 18.99
C GLY A 58 1.10 -6.20 18.88
N GLY A 59 0.89 -7.02 19.91
CA GLY A 59 1.11 -8.48 19.87
C GLY A 59 2.52 -8.98 20.20
N MET A 60 2.63 -10.28 20.51
CA MET A 60 3.91 -10.98 20.66
C MET A 60 4.56 -11.14 19.28
N GLY A 61 5.49 -10.25 18.92
CA GLY A 61 6.21 -10.31 17.65
C GLY A 61 7.07 -9.08 17.37
N ARG A 62 7.83 -9.12 16.27
CA ARG A 62 8.68 -8.01 15.82
C ARG A 62 7.82 -6.84 15.33
N SER A 63 8.16 -5.63 15.78
CA SER A 63 7.55 -4.40 15.29
C SER A 63 7.69 -4.28 13.77
N SER A 64 6.58 -4.00 13.07
CA SER A 64 6.53 -3.85 11.61
C SER A 64 6.06 -2.44 11.23
N ASN A 65 6.57 -1.90 10.13
CA ASN A 65 6.10 -0.60 9.63
C ASN A 65 4.63 -0.66 9.19
N LEU A 66 3.92 0.45 9.37
CA LEU A 66 2.60 0.73 8.81
C LEU A 66 2.76 1.64 7.59
N PHE A 67 2.00 1.37 6.54
CA PHE A 67 2.06 2.06 5.26
C PHE A 67 0.74 2.74 4.92
N ILE A 68 0.82 3.92 4.33
CA ILE A 68 -0.29 4.70 3.75
C ILE A 68 0.11 5.20 2.36
N LEU A 69 -0.85 5.68 1.57
CA LEU A 69 -0.53 6.51 0.40
C LEU A 69 0.23 7.76 0.84
N ASN A 70 1.16 8.22 0.00
CA ASN A 70 1.85 9.48 0.24
C ASN A 70 0.90 10.68 -0.01
N PRO A 71 0.39 11.37 1.03
CA PRO A 71 -0.58 12.45 0.83
C PRO A 71 -0.02 13.62 0.01
N ASP A 72 1.30 13.80 -0.02
CA ASP A 72 1.96 14.91 -0.72
C ASP A 72 2.15 14.67 -2.23
N LYS A 73 1.86 13.45 -2.71
CA LYS A 73 2.08 13.05 -4.12
C LYS A 73 0.80 12.71 -4.89
N PHE A 74 -0.37 12.78 -4.24
CA PHE A 74 -1.65 12.57 -4.91
C PHE A 74 -2.47 13.86 -4.93
N LEU A 75 -3.03 14.17 -6.10
CA LEU A 75 -4.07 15.18 -6.28
C LEU A 75 -5.33 14.44 -6.75
N SER A 76 -6.47 14.70 -6.11
CA SER A 76 -7.76 14.20 -6.56
C SER A 76 -8.63 15.39 -6.98
N ILE A 77 -9.26 15.28 -8.14
CA ILE A 77 -10.20 16.28 -8.68
C ILE A 77 -11.54 15.57 -8.86
N GLY A 78 -12.54 15.99 -8.09
CA GLY A 78 -13.93 15.57 -8.27
C GLY A 78 -14.69 16.62 -9.05
N ILE A 79 -15.41 16.20 -10.09
CA ILE A 79 -16.32 17.05 -10.86
C ILE A 79 -17.72 16.52 -10.61
N ASP A 80 -18.58 17.37 -10.04
CA ASP A 80 -20.00 17.12 -9.92
C ASP A 80 -20.71 17.96 -10.99
N ILE A 81 -21.40 17.30 -11.90
CA ILE A 81 -22.13 17.96 -13.00
C ILE A 81 -23.59 17.88 -12.65
N ASN A 82 -24.18 19.04 -12.36
CA ASN A 82 -25.61 19.20 -12.13
C ASN A 82 -26.23 19.87 -13.37
N ASP A 83 -27.39 19.37 -13.80
CA ASP A 83 -28.23 19.97 -14.85
C ASP A 83 -29.11 21.11 -14.30
#